data_AF-A0A2A4B1H8-F1
#
_entry.id   AF-A0A2A4B1H8-F1
#
_cell.length_a   1.000
_cell.length_b   1.000
_cell.length_c   1.000
_cell.angle_alpha   90.00
_cell.angle_beta   90.00
_cell.angle_gamma   90.00
#
_symmetry.space_group_name_H-M   'P 1'
#
loop_
_entity.id
_entity.type
_entity.pdbx_description
1 polymer ?
#
loop_
_entity_poly.entity_id
_entity_poly.type
_entity_poly.pdbx_seq_one_letter_code
_entity_poly.pdbx_strand_id
1 'polypeptide(L)'
;MMQAQSEPDWNCYALIASIEEGRLADGSPPVPLELRQDYENAWSVILPMALRDLGQAEDDLIVRGALAVIAHVKGQHTLAAIALCTEDERVEMLAG
;
A
#
# COMPACT_ATOMS: atom_id res chain seq x y z
N MET A 1 -16.74 -25.33 -8.11
CA MET A 1 -15.70 -25.35 -7.06
C MET A 1 -15.78 -24.03 -6.33
N MET A 2 -16.04 -24.06 -5.03
CA MET A 2 -16.14 -22.89 -4.17
C MET A 2 -14.72 -22.31 -4.06
N GLN A 3 -14.47 -21.14 -4.65
CA GLN A 3 -13.19 -20.45 -4.44
C GLN A 3 -13.13 -20.12 -2.95
N ALA A 4 -12.11 -20.60 -2.25
CA ALA A 4 -11.81 -20.11 -0.92
C ALA A 4 -11.59 -18.61 -1.06
N GLN A 5 -12.49 -17.82 -0.47
CA GLN A 5 -12.26 -16.39 -0.31
C GLN A 5 -11.08 -16.29 0.65
N SER A 6 -9.88 -16.12 0.10
CA SER A 6 -8.69 -15.89 0.92
C SER A 6 -8.93 -14.61 1.69
N GLU A 7 -8.79 -14.66 3.02
CA GLU A 7 -8.87 -13.45 3.85
C GLU A 7 -7.92 -12.38 3.29
N PRO A 8 -8.28 -11.09 3.38
CA PRO A 8 -7.40 -10.02 2.92
C PRO A 8 -6.04 -10.12 3.61
N ASP A 9 -4.98 -10.29 2.82
CA ASP A 9 -3.62 -10.41 3.35
C ASP A 9 -3.03 -9.02 3.54
N TRP A 10 -3.07 -8.53 4.79
CA TRP A 10 -2.47 -7.26 5.17
C TRP A 10 -0.98 -7.18 4.78
N ASN A 11 -0.26 -8.32 4.81
CA ASN A 11 1.16 -8.34 4.45
C ASN A 11 1.37 -7.94 2.99
N CYS A 12 0.46 -8.34 2.11
CA CYS A 12 0.54 -8.00 0.69
C CYS A 12 0.48 -6.49 0.50
N TYR A 13 -0.49 -5.81 1.13
CA TYR A 13 -0.64 -4.36 1.01
C TYR A 13 0.51 -3.59 1.65
N ALA A 14 0.91 -3.98 2.86
CA ALA A 14 2.03 -3.35 3.56
C ALA A 14 3.33 -3.48 2.76
N LEU A 15 3.64 -4.69 2.25
CA LEU A 15 4.85 -4.92 1.46
C LEU A 15 4.87 -4.11 0.16
N ILE A 16 3.75 -4.07 -0.58
CA ILE A 16 3.65 -3.30 -1.83
C ILE A 16 3.88 -1.81 -1.56
N ALA A 17 3.26 -1.26 -0.51
CA ALA A 17 3.45 0.13 -0.13
C ALA A 17 4.90 0.41 0.31
N SER A 18 5.52 -0.45 1.11
CA SER A 18 6.92 -0.28 1.51
C SER A 18 7.90 -0.36 0.33
N ILE A 19 7.62 -1.20 -0.68
CA ILE A 19 8.42 -1.24 -1.92
C ILE A 19 8.35 0.11 -2.65
N GLU A 20 7.17 0.72 -2.72
CA GLU A 20 6.98 2.03 -3.35
C GLU A 20 7.70 3.14 -2.59
N GLU A 21 7.61 3.15 -1.26
CA GLU A 21 8.39 4.07 -0.44
C GLU A 21 9.89 3.92 -0.70
N GLY A 22 10.39 2.68 -0.71
CA GLY A 22 11.78 2.40 -1.05
C GLY A 22 12.15 2.89 -2.45
N ARG A 23 11.28 2.72 -3.45
CA ARG A 23 11.50 3.22 -4.82
C ARG A 23 11.55 4.74 -4.89
N LEU A 24 10.76 5.42 -4.07
CA LEU A 24 10.65 6.88 -4.04
C LEU A 24 11.69 7.55 -3.14
N ALA A 25 12.37 6.78 -2.29
CA ALA A 25 13.44 7.28 -1.43
C ALA A 25 14.59 7.90 -2.24
N ASP A 26 15.24 8.90 -1.65
CA ASP A 26 16.37 9.58 -2.30
C ASP A 26 17.52 8.62 -2.57
N GLY A 27 18.11 8.71 -3.76
CA GLY A 27 19.17 7.82 -4.22
C GLY A 27 18.73 6.44 -4.72
N SER A 28 17.43 6.12 -4.69
CA SER A 28 16.93 4.84 -5.23
C SER A 28 17.05 4.77 -6.75
N PRO A 29 17.53 3.65 -7.32
CA PRO A 29 17.61 3.49 -8.76
C PRO A 29 16.20 3.44 -9.38
N PRO A 30 16.05 3.92 -10.63
CA PRO A 30 14.77 3.79 -11.33
C PRO A 30 14.45 2.30 -11.58
N VAL A 31 13.16 2.00 -11.72
CA VAL A 31 12.71 0.67 -12.14
C VAL A 31 13.34 0.35 -13.51
N PRO A 32 14.00 -0.82 -13.67
CA PRO A 32 14.57 -1.25 -14.94
C PRO A 32 13.55 -1.20 -16.07
N LEU A 33 13.98 -0.84 -17.28
CA LEU A 33 13.06 -0.62 -18.41
C LEU A 33 12.26 -1.88 -18.74
N GLU A 34 12.92 -3.03 -18.67
CA GLU A 34 12.36 -4.36 -18.88
C GLU A 34 11.27 -4.75 -17.86
N LEU A 35 11.28 -4.15 -16.67
CA LEU A 35 10.29 -4.42 -15.61
C LEU A 35 9.20 -3.35 -15.50
N ARG A 36 9.32 -2.24 -16.22
CA ARG A 36 8.42 -1.08 -16.05
C ARG A 36 6.96 -1.45 -16.28
N GLN A 37 6.68 -2.16 -17.37
CA GLN A 37 5.31 -2.54 -17.70
C GLN A 37 4.72 -3.49 -16.64
N ASP A 38 5.49 -4.45 -16.17
CA ASP A 38 5.04 -5.39 -15.14
C ASP A 38 4.80 -4.68 -13.80
N TYR A 39 5.65 -3.70 -13.48
CA TYR A 39 5.48 -2.86 -12.29
C TYR A 39 4.20 -2.01 -12.35
N GLU A 40 3.93 -1.35 -13.48
CA GLU A 40 2.70 -0.59 -13.71
C GLU A 40 1.44 -1.47 -13.70
N ASN A 41 1.56 -2.69 -14.25
CA ASN A 41 0.48 -3.67 -14.23
C ASN A 41 0.17 -4.13 -12.81
N ALA A 42 1.19 -4.35 -11.96
CA ALA A 42 0.99 -4.73 -10.57
C ALA A 42 0.15 -3.69 -9.80
N TRP A 43 0.41 -2.40 -10.02
CA TRP A 43 -0.39 -1.32 -9.42
C TRP A 43 -1.83 -1.28 -9.94
N SER A 44 -2.03 -1.59 -11.22
CA SER A 44 -3.38 -1.66 -11.81
C SER A 44 -4.20 -2.82 -11.25
N VAL A 45 -3.55 -3.92 -10.90
CA VAL A 45 -4.18 -5.11 -10.30
C VAL A 45 -4.49 -4.90 -8.81
N ILE A 46 -3.59 -4.29 -8.05
CA ILE A 46 -3.75 -4.18 -6.60
C ILE A 46 -4.80 -3.14 -6.19
N LEU A 47 -4.99 -2.06 -6.96
CA LEU A 47 -5.94 -0.99 -6.62
C LEU A 47 -7.38 -1.49 -6.37
N PRO A 48 -8.02 -2.25 -7.29
CA PRO A 48 -9.38 -2.74 -7.05
C PRO A 48 -9.47 -3.72 -5.87
N MET A 49 -8.38 -4.44 -5.55
CA MET A 49 -8.32 -5.34 -4.39
C MET A 49 -8.28 -4.53 -3.09
N ALA A 50 -7.39 -3.55 -3.00
CA ALA A 50 -7.25 -2.68 -1.83
C ALA A 50 -8.54 -1.90 -1.55
N LEU A 51 -9.23 -1.38 -2.58
CA LEU A 51 -10.51 -0.68 -2.41
C LEU A 51 -11.62 -1.59 -1.88
N ARG A 52 -11.71 -2.82 -2.41
CA ARG A 52 -12.71 -3.81 -1.96
C ARG A 52 -12.45 -4.18 -0.50
N ASP A 53 -11.22 -4.50 -0.16
CA ASP A 53 -10.86 -5.00 1.16
C ASP A 53 -10.95 -3.89 2.21
N LEU A 54 -10.53 -2.66 1.88
CA LEU A 54 -10.75 -1.49 2.74
C LEU A 54 -12.24 -1.28 3.06
N GLY A 55 -13.12 -1.51 2.09
CA GLY A 55 -14.56 -1.37 2.28
C GLY A 55 -15.17 -2.36 3.28
N GLN A 56 -14.45 -3.40 3.70
CA GLN A 56 -14.91 -4.42 4.65
C GLN A 56 -13.97 -4.56 5.88
N ALA A 57 -12.84 -3.86 5.91
CA ALA A 57 -11.81 -4.06 6.90
C ALA A 57 -12.18 -3.46 8.26
N GLU A 58 -12.05 -4.27 9.32
CA GLU A 58 -12.07 -3.82 10.72
C GLU A 58 -10.68 -3.91 11.37
N ASP A 59 -9.77 -4.69 10.78
CA ASP A 59 -8.39 -4.87 11.25
C ASP A 59 -7.51 -3.68 10.85
N ASP A 60 -6.79 -3.11 11.82
CA ASP A 60 -5.92 -1.95 11.64
C ASP A 60 -4.85 -2.17 10.55
N LEU A 61 -4.25 -3.35 10.46
CA LEU A 61 -3.19 -3.65 9.50
C LEU A 61 -3.75 -3.67 8.07
N ILE A 62 -4.95 -4.22 7.88
CA ILE A 62 -5.62 -4.21 6.57
C ILE A 62 -5.99 -2.77 6.19
N VAL A 63 -6.60 -2.01 7.11
CA VAL A 63 -7.01 -0.62 6.86
C VAL A 63 -5.81 0.23 6.44
N ARG A 64 -4.71 0.17 7.21
CA ARG A 64 -3.50 0.93 6.95
C ARG A 64 -2.81 0.55 5.66
N GLY A 65 -2.58 -0.74 5.44
CA GLY A 65 -1.95 -1.24 4.22
C GLY A 65 -2.75 -0.86 2.97
N ALA A 66 -4.07 -1.08 2.99
CA ALA A 66 -4.93 -0.75 1.86
C ALA A 66 -4.97 0.76 1.58
N LEU A 67 -5.05 1.60 2.62
CA LEU A 67 -4.98 3.06 2.49
C LEU A 67 -3.64 3.51 1.89
N ALA A 68 -2.52 2.93 2.33
CA ALA A 68 -1.21 3.26 1.80
C ALA A 68 -1.09 2.94 0.30
N VAL A 69 -1.53 1.75 -0.11
CA VAL A 69 -1.59 1.36 -1.53
C VAL A 69 -2.46 2.31 -2.34
N ILE A 70 -3.67 2.62 -1.87
CA ILE A 70 -4.57 3.54 -2.57
C ILE A 70 -3.92 4.92 -2.72
N ALA A 71 -3.33 5.45 -1.66
CA ALA A 71 -2.66 6.75 -1.67
C ALA A 71 -1.49 6.78 -2.67
N HIS A 72 -0.66 5.74 -2.71
CA HIS A 72 0.40 5.60 -3.71
C HIS A 72 -0.11 5.61 -5.14
N VAL A 73 -1.14 4.81 -5.45
CA VAL A 73 -1.74 4.78 -6.80
C VAL A 73 -2.34 6.13 -7.21
N LYS A 74 -2.75 6.96 -6.25
CA LYS A 74 -3.24 8.33 -6.48
C LYS A 74 -2.14 9.41 -6.47
N GLY A 75 -0.87 9.02 -6.38
CA GLY A 75 0.27 9.94 -6.31
C GLY A 75 0.39 10.70 -4.99
N GLN A 76 -0.34 10.29 -3.95
CA GLN A 76 -0.35 10.91 -2.63
C GLN A 76 0.67 10.22 -1.72
N HIS A 77 1.96 10.26 -2.09
CA HIS A 77 3.00 9.44 -1.46
C HIS A 77 3.22 9.76 0.03
N THR A 78 3.15 11.02 0.44
CA THR A 78 3.25 11.39 1.87
C THR A 78 2.08 10.87 2.68
N LEU A 79 0.87 10.84 2.11
CA LEU A 79 -0.29 10.23 2.75
C LEU A 79 -0.11 8.71 2.90
N ALA A 80 0.49 8.06 1.90
CA ALA A 80 0.79 6.64 1.98
C ALA A 80 1.78 6.32 3.10
N ALA A 81 2.84 7.13 3.26
CA ALA A 81 3.80 7.01 4.36
C ALA A 81 3.11 7.13 5.72
N ILE A 82 2.26 8.15 5.89
CA ILE A 82 1.48 8.34 7.13
C ILE A 82 0.54 7.16 7.39
N ALA A 83 -0.07 6.59 6.35
CA ALA A 83 -0.95 5.43 6.50
C ALA A 83 -0.19 4.18 6.96
N LEU A 84 1.09 4.03 6.59
CA LEU A 84 1.94 2.92 7.04
C LEU A 84 2.39 3.04 8.50
N CYS A 85 2.43 4.24 9.09
CA CYS A 85 2.68 4.42 10.52
C CYS A 85 1.61 3.73 11.37
N THR A 86 1.95 3.27 12.56
CA THR A 86 1.04 2.79 13.61
C THR A 86 0.22 3.94 14.19
N GLU A 87 -0.85 3.61 14.93
CA GLU A 87 -1.65 4.65 15.57
C GLU A 87 -0.82 5.48 16.55
N ASP A 88 0.02 4.85 17.36
CA ASP A 88 0.89 5.55 18.32
C ASP A 88 1.88 6.48 17.59
N GLU A 89 2.49 6.02 16.49
CA GLU A 89 3.38 6.85 15.67
C GLU A 89 2.63 8.05 15.05
N ARG A 90 1.40 7.85 14.55
CA ARG A 90 0.59 8.95 14.01
C ARG A 90 0.20 9.95 15.10
N VAL A 91 -0.15 9.48 16.30
CA VAL A 91 -0.43 10.34 17.46
C VAL A 91 0.80 11.15 17.83
N GLU A 92 1.98 10.53 17.87
CA GLU A 92 3.26 11.23 18.13
C GLU A 92 3.54 12.31 17.08
N MET A 93 3.35 11.99 15.78
CA MET A 93 3.53 12.97 14.68
C MET A 93 2.61 14.18 14.80
N LEU A 94 1.39 14.00 15.33
CA LEU A 94 0.40 15.06 15.49
C LEU A 94 0.53 15.82 16.82
N ALA A 95 1.28 15.30 17.79
CA ALA A 95 1.33 15.83 19.15
C ALA A 95 2.09 17.16 19.27
N GLY A 96 2.98 17.51 18.33
CA GLY A 96 3.64 18.82 18.23
C GLY A 96 4.74 19.09 19.25
#